data_AF-A0A962B2S0-F1
#
_entry.id   AF-A0A962B2S0-F1
#
_cell.length_a   1.000
_cell.length_b   1.000
_cell.length_c   1.000
_cell.angle_alpha   90.00
_cell.angle_beta   90.00
_cell.angle_gamma   90.00
#
_symmetry.space_group_name_H-M   'P 1'
#
loop_
_entity.id
_entity.type
_entity.pdbx_description
1 polymer ?
#
loop_
_entity_poly.entity_id
_entity_poly.type
_entity_poly.pdbx_seq_one_letter_code
_entity_poly.pdbx_strand_id
1 'polypeptide(L)'
;MEAVVKRLGLAIFATSILTSAFLLFAVQPMFAKLVLPRLGGAPAVWAVSMCVFQALLLAGYAYSHLLGSLRSTGLSAGLHVGVLICAFVALPVGLPATLGPAPAEGAVPWLVGALVLGVGLPFFALAGNAPLLQAWFARTGHPDAADPYFLYGA
;
A
#
# COMPACT_ATOMS: atom_id res chain seq x y z
N MET A 1 -30.05 -11.23 -14.21
CA MET A 1 -28.72 -10.77 -14.70
C MET A 1 -28.14 -9.67 -13.83
N GLU A 2 -28.89 -8.59 -13.56
CA GLU A 2 -28.42 -7.46 -12.74
C GLU A 2 -27.97 -7.82 -11.31
N ALA A 3 -28.72 -8.68 -10.62
CA ALA A 3 -28.35 -9.15 -9.28
C ALA A 3 -27.03 -9.95 -9.25
N VAL A 4 -26.72 -10.69 -10.32
CA VAL A 4 -25.46 -11.45 -10.44
C VAL A 4 -24.30 -10.50 -10.65
N VAL A 5 -24.46 -9.48 -11.51
CA VAL A 5 -23.44 -8.46 -11.76
C VAL A 5 -23.10 -7.67 -10.48
N LYS A 6 -24.13 -7.29 -9.71
CA LYS A 6 -23.94 -6.60 -8.41
C LYS A 6 -23.14 -7.45 -7.42
N ARG A 7 -23.49 -8.73 -7.26
CA ARG A 7 -22.77 -9.68 -6.38
C ARG A 7 -21.33 -9.93 -6.81
N LEU A 8 -21.09 -10.08 -8.12
CA LEU A 8 -19.74 -10.26 -8.65
C LEU A 8 -18.90 -8.99 -8.44
N GLY A 9 -19.46 -7.82 -8.69
CA GLY A 9 -18.79 -6.55 -8.41
C GLY A 9 -18.36 -6.45 -6.94
N LEU A 10 -19.29 -6.69 -6.02
CA LEU A 10 -19.02 -6.72 -4.58
C LEU A 10 -17.86 -7.65 -4.22
N ALA A 11 -17.89 -8.89 -4.73
CA ALA A 11 -16.85 -9.89 -4.47
C ALA A 11 -15.47 -9.46 -5.00
N ILE A 12 -15.42 -8.80 -6.17
CA ILE A 12 -14.16 -8.30 -6.75
C ILE A 12 -13.58 -7.19 -5.88
N PHE A 13 -14.38 -6.21 -5.46
CA PHE A 13 -13.93 -5.13 -4.58
C PHE A 13 -13.45 -5.68 -3.23
N ALA A 14 -14.24 -6.55 -2.60
CA ALA A 14 -13.91 -7.13 -1.30
C ALA A 14 -12.61 -7.95 -1.34
N THR A 15 -12.47 -8.84 -2.33
CA THR A 15 -11.26 -9.67 -2.46
C THR A 15 -10.02 -8.84 -2.81
N SER A 16 -10.17 -7.78 -3.61
CA SER A 16 -9.07 -6.86 -3.94
C SER A 16 -8.61 -6.08 -2.71
N ILE A 17 -9.54 -5.53 -1.92
CA ILE A 17 -9.24 -4.82 -0.67
C ILE A 17 -8.57 -5.77 0.34
N LEU A 18 -9.13 -6.96 0.53
CA LEU A 18 -8.58 -7.97 1.44
C LEU A 18 -7.16 -8.36 1.04
N THR A 19 -6.94 -8.65 -0.24
CA THR A 19 -5.62 -9.02 -0.77
C THR A 19 -4.63 -7.88 -0.58
N SER A 20 -5.03 -6.66 -0.88
CA SER A 20 -4.18 -5.48 -0.68
C SER A 20 -3.82 -5.25 0.77
N ALA A 21 -4.80 -5.34 1.68
CA ALA A 21 -4.56 -5.20 3.12
C ALA A 21 -3.61 -6.29 3.63
N PHE A 22 -3.86 -7.55 3.25
CA PHE A 22 -2.97 -8.66 3.59
C PHE A 22 -1.52 -8.38 3.14
N LEU A 23 -1.31 -7.96 1.89
CA LEU A 23 0.02 -7.63 1.38
C LEU A 23 0.65 -6.44 2.11
N LEU A 24 -0.12 -5.38 2.37
CA LEU A 24 0.33 -4.17 3.08
C LEU A 24 0.80 -4.48 4.52
N PHE A 25 0.11 -5.39 5.21
CA PHE A 25 0.50 -5.82 6.55
C PHE A 25 1.62 -6.86 6.52
N ALA A 26 1.65 -7.77 5.54
CA ALA A 26 2.68 -8.80 5.42
C ALA A 26 4.06 -8.23 5.06
N VAL A 27 4.11 -7.16 4.27
CA VAL A 27 5.38 -6.60 3.79
C VAL A 27 6.21 -5.96 4.91
N GLN A 28 5.57 -5.40 5.95
CA GLN A 28 6.27 -4.77 7.08
C GLN A 28 7.15 -5.76 7.88
N PRO A 29 6.62 -6.87 8.42
CA PRO A 29 7.45 -7.86 9.12
C PRO A 29 8.40 -8.61 8.17
N MET A 30 8.04 -8.77 6.90
CA MET A 30 8.96 -9.33 5.89
C MET A 30 10.20 -8.44 5.72
N PHE A 31 10.01 -7.13 5.53
CA PHE A 31 11.12 -6.20 5.35
C PHE A 31 11.93 -6.02 6.64
N ALA A 32 11.27 -6.00 7.80
CA ALA A 32 11.96 -5.99 9.09
C ALA A 32 12.90 -7.21 9.24
N LYS A 33 12.46 -8.40 8.82
CA LYS A 33 13.32 -9.60 8.79
C LYS A 33 14.50 -9.48 7.82
N LEU A 34 14.34 -8.79 6.68
CA LEU A 34 15.44 -8.54 5.74
C LEU A 34 16.51 -7.59 6.31
N VAL A 35 16.08 -6.59 7.10
CA VAL A 35 16.98 -5.61 7.72
C VAL A 35 17.68 -6.19 8.96
N LEU A 36 17.04 -7.13 9.67
CA LEU A 36 17.51 -7.66 10.96
C LEU A 36 18.99 -8.15 10.94
N PRO A 37 19.50 -8.89 9.94
CA PRO A 37 20.90 -9.31 9.90
C PRO A 37 21.90 -8.16 9.75
N ARG A 38 21.45 -6.97 9.33
CA ARG A 38 22.30 -5.79 9.06
C ARG A 38 22.38 -4.82 10.23
N LEU A 39 21.25 -4.60 10.92
CA LEU A 39 21.15 -3.60 12.00
C LEU A 39 20.80 -4.21 13.38
N GLY A 40 20.50 -5.50 13.44
CA GLY A 40 20.04 -6.16 14.66
C GLY A 40 18.61 -5.77 15.07
N GLY A 41 18.19 -6.26 16.24
CA GLY A 41 16.83 -6.11 16.77
C GLY A 41 16.65 -4.91 17.71
N ALA A 42 17.46 -3.86 17.57
CA ALA A 42 17.41 -2.72 18.48
C ALA A 42 16.05 -1.99 18.40
N PRO A 43 15.47 -1.53 19.54
CA PRO A 43 14.17 -0.83 19.55
C PRO A 43 14.10 0.38 18.60
N ALA A 44 15.22 1.08 18.40
CA ALA A 44 15.32 2.21 17.49
C ALA A 44 15.08 1.82 16.01
N VAL A 45 15.53 0.63 15.59
CA VAL A 45 15.30 0.13 14.21
C VAL A 45 13.81 -0.07 13.97
N TRP A 46 13.11 -0.63 14.95
CA TRP A 46 11.65 -0.80 14.88
C TRP A 46 10.92 0.55 14.83
N ALA A 47 11.26 1.48 15.72
CA ALA A 47 10.62 2.80 15.78
C ALA A 47 10.78 3.58 14.47
N VAL A 48 12.00 3.62 13.90
CA VAL A 48 12.26 4.29 12.61
C VAL A 48 11.50 3.60 11.49
N SER A 49 11.48 2.26 11.45
CA SER A 49 10.74 1.51 10.43
C SER A 49 9.25 1.82 10.48
N MET A 50 8.66 1.85 11.68
CA MET A 50 7.27 2.24 11.88
C MET A 50 7.01 3.66 11.38
N CYS A 51 7.83 4.64 11.75
CA CYS A 51 7.67 6.02 11.28
C CYS A 51 7.68 6.12 9.74
N VAL A 52 8.59 5.41 9.06
CA VAL A 52 8.65 5.41 7.59
C VAL A 52 7.40 4.75 6.98
N PHE A 53 6.96 3.60 7.50
CA PHE A 53 5.74 2.95 7.01
C PHE A 53 4.50 3.80 7.24
N GLN A 54 4.39 4.48 8.39
CA GLN A 54 3.27 5.40 8.65
C GLN A 54 3.32 6.61 7.72
N ALA A 55 4.50 7.16 7.43
CA ALA A 55 4.66 8.24 6.47
C ALA A 55 4.26 7.80 5.05
N LEU A 56 4.65 6.60 4.63
CA LEU A 56 4.26 6.03 3.34
C LEU A 56 2.75 5.73 3.27
N LEU A 57 2.16 5.25 4.38
CA LEU A 57 0.73 5.02 4.49
C LEU A 57 -0.04 6.33 4.32
N LEU A 58 0.37 7.37 5.06
CA LEU A 58 -0.20 8.70 4.96
C LEU A 58 -0.07 9.28 3.55
N ALA A 59 1.09 9.13 2.92
CA ALA A 59 1.30 9.54 1.53
C ALA A 59 0.37 8.79 0.57
N GLY A 60 0.21 7.48 0.73
CA GLY A 60 -0.72 6.66 -0.04
C GLY A 60 -2.17 7.12 0.12
N TYR A 61 -2.56 7.50 1.34
CA TYR A 61 -3.89 8.03 1.62
C TYR A 61 -4.10 9.40 1.00
N ALA A 62 -3.15 10.32 1.15
CA ALA A 62 -3.20 11.63 0.49
C ALA A 62 -3.32 11.49 -1.03
N TYR A 63 -2.50 10.61 -1.62
CA TYR A 63 -2.58 10.27 -3.04
C TYR A 63 -3.95 9.71 -3.43
N SER A 64 -4.48 8.76 -2.66
CA SER A 64 -5.80 8.16 -2.92
C SER A 64 -6.94 9.19 -2.83
N HIS A 65 -6.84 10.14 -1.91
CA HIS A 65 -7.83 11.20 -1.75
C HIS A 65 -7.81 12.15 -2.96
N LEU A 66 -6.63 12.62 -3.36
CA LEU A 66 -6.46 13.48 -4.52
C LEU A 66 -6.92 12.78 -5.80
N LEU A 67 -6.49 11.54 -6.02
CA LEU A 67 -6.83 10.77 -7.20
C LEU A 67 -8.31 10.33 -7.22
N GLY A 68 -8.86 10.04 -6.05
CA GLY A 68 -10.27 9.74 -5.84
C GLY A 68 -11.14 10.97 -6.10
N SER A 69 -10.67 12.18 -5.84
CA SER A 69 -11.42 13.43 -6.10
C SER A 69 -11.65 13.72 -7.60
N LEU A 70 -10.96 13.02 -8.50
CA LEU A 70 -11.18 13.16 -9.94
C LEU A 70 -12.60 12.73 -10.33
N ARG A 71 -13.23 13.52 -11.21
CA ARG A 71 -14.58 13.22 -11.75
C ARG A 71 -14.60 11.97 -12.63
N SER A 72 -13.51 11.70 -13.36
CA SER A 72 -13.41 10.53 -14.23
C SER A 72 -12.84 9.32 -13.47
N THR A 73 -13.69 8.35 -13.18
CA THR A 73 -13.27 7.06 -12.60
C THR A 73 -12.29 6.32 -13.51
N GLY A 74 -12.44 6.43 -14.84
CA GLY A 74 -11.52 5.80 -15.79
C GLY A 74 -10.10 6.36 -15.73
N LEU A 75 -9.96 7.70 -15.61
CA LEU A 75 -8.65 8.33 -15.44
C LEU A 75 -8.03 7.98 -14.08
N SER A 76 -8.84 8.03 -13.01
CA SER A 76 -8.43 7.63 -11.66
C SER A 76 -7.89 6.20 -11.64
N ALA A 77 -8.63 5.26 -12.24
CA ALA A 77 -8.22 3.87 -12.36
C ALA A 77 -6.97 3.69 -13.22
N GLY A 78 -6.91 4.33 -14.40
CA GLY A 78 -5.75 4.23 -15.29
C GLY A 78 -4.45 4.72 -14.66
N LEU A 79 -4.50 5.86 -13.96
CA LEU A 79 -3.34 6.39 -13.22
C LEU A 79 -2.91 5.44 -12.10
N HIS A 80 -3.85 4.87 -11.35
CA HIS A 80 -3.53 3.95 -10.27
C HIS A 80 -2.98 2.60 -10.78
N VAL A 81 -3.53 2.07 -11.87
CA VAL A 81 -2.97 0.89 -12.55
C VAL A 81 -1.54 1.17 -13.01
N GLY A 82 -1.25 2.37 -13.51
CA GLY A 82 0.12 2.78 -13.82
C GLY A 82 1.05 2.71 -12.60
N VAL A 83 0.61 3.19 -11.44
CA VAL A 83 1.36 3.08 -10.18
C VAL A 83 1.58 1.63 -9.76
N LEU A 84 0.56 0.77 -9.89
CA LEU A 84 0.66 -0.66 -9.60
C LEU A 84 1.65 -1.37 -10.54
N ILE A 85 1.66 -1.02 -11.83
CA ILE A 85 2.64 -1.54 -12.80
C ILE A 85 4.05 -1.11 -12.41
N CYS A 86 4.26 0.17 -12.08
CA CYS A 86 5.57 0.65 -11.61
C CYS A 86 6.01 -0.07 -10.33
N ALA A 87 5.12 -0.29 -9.38
CA ALA A 87 5.39 -1.06 -8.17
C ALA A 87 5.73 -2.53 -8.47
N PHE A 88 5.05 -3.16 -9.44
CA PHE A 88 5.33 -4.51 -9.87
C PHE A 88 6.70 -4.63 -10.54
N VAL A 89 7.08 -3.66 -11.38
CA VAL A 89 8.40 -3.61 -12.02
C VAL A 89 9.51 -3.35 -10.99
N ALA A 90 9.22 -2.67 -9.89
CA ALA A 90 10.15 -2.46 -8.78
C ALA A 90 10.44 -3.73 -7.94
N LEU A 91 9.79 -4.86 -8.24
CA LEU A 91 10.08 -6.14 -7.60
C LEU A 91 11.43 -6.73 -8.10
N PRO A 92 12.12 -7.53 -7.28
CA PRO A 92 11.75 -7.95 -5.92
C PRO A 92 11.97 -6.87 -4.86
N VAL A 93 11.08 -6.84 -3.87
CA VAL A 93 11.32 -6.07 -2.63
C VAL A 93 12.61 -6.57 -1.98
N GLY A 94 13.53 -5.66 -1.65
CA GLY A 94 14.81 -6.05 -1.10
C GLY A 94 15.69 -4.86 -0.68
N LEU A 95 16.88 -5.18 -0.16
CA LEU A 95 17.88 -4.15 0.13
C LEU A 95 18.56 -3.74 -1.18
N PRO A 96 18.44 -2.48 -1.63
CA PRO A 96 19.05 -2.05 -2.87
C PRO A 96 20.58 -2.08 -2.75
N ALA A 97 21.25 -2.62 -3.77
CA ALA A 97 22.70 -2.76 -3.80
C ALA A 97 23.44 -1.41 -3.68
N THR A 98 22.80 -0.33 -4.13
CA THR A 98 23.33 1.04 -4.09
C THR A 98 23.54 1.60 -2.68
N LEU A 99 22.88 1.04 -1.65
CA LEU A 99 23.07 1.46 -0.26
C LEU A 99 24.36 0.93 0.38
N GLY A 100 25.00 -0.08 -0.23
CA GLY A 100 26.16 -0.73 0.36
C GLY A 100 25.86 -1.44 1.70
N PRO A 101 26.91 -1.83 2.44
CA PRO A 101 26.74 -2.42 3.77
C PRO A 101 26.21 -1.38 4.78
N ALA A 102 25.52 -1.85 5.82
CA ALA A 102 25.07 -0.98 6.88
C ALA A 102 26.28 -0.41 7.65
N PRO A 103 26.37 0.92 7.82
CA PRO A 103 27.49 1.54 8.50
C PRO A 103 27.38 1.40 10.02
N ALA A 104 28.52 1.46 10.73
CA ALA A 104 28.55 1.45 12.19
C ALA A 104 27.95 2.73 12.79
N GLU A 105 28.14 3.87 12.12
CA GLU A 105 27.52 5.15 12.44
C GLU A 105 26.53 5.53 11.33
N GLY A 106 25.40 6.15 11.67
CA GLY A 106 24.40 6.55 10.66
C GLY A 106 23.43 5.45 10.24
N ALA A 107 23.11 4.51 11.13
CA ALA A 107 22.12 3.45 10.87
C ALA A 107 20.72 3.99 10.47
N VAL A 108 20.30 5.14 11.03
CA VAL A 108 18.98 5.74 10.77
C VAL A 108 18.80 6.17 9.30
N PRO A 109 19.64 7.04 8.71
CA PRO A 109 19.48 7.42 7.31
C PRO A 109 19.65 6.23 6.36
N TRP A 110 20.54 5.27 6.69
CA TRP A 110 20.67 4.03 5.93
C TRP A 110 19.35 3.22 5.93
N LEU A 111 18.71 3.06 7.10
CA LEU A 111 17.45 2.34 7.24
C LEU A 111 16.29 3.04 6.51
N VAL A 112 16.21 4.37 6.61
CA VAL A 112 15.22 5.15 5.86
C VAL A 112 15.41 4.94 4.35
N GLY A 113 16.65 5.02 3.86
CA GLY A 113 16.98 4.73 2.47
C GLY A 113 16.58 3.31 2.06
N ALA A 114 16.88 2.32 2.89
CA ALA A 114 16.53 0.92 2.64
C ALA A 114 15.01 0.74 2.50
N LEU A 115 14.23 1.32 3.40
CA LEU A 115 12.77 1.22 3.37
C LEU A 115 12.17 1.96 2.16
N VAL A 116 12.60 3.19 1.91
CA VAL A 116 12.06 4.01 0.81
C VAL A 116 12.39 3.41 -0.55
N LEU A 117 13.65 3.01 -0.77
CA LEU A 117 14.11 2.49 -2.06
C LEU A 117 13.79 1.01 -2.25
N GLY A 118 13.80 0.23 -1.17
CA GLY A 118 13.63 -1.22 -1.23
C GLY A 118 12.19 -1.70 -1.22
N VAL A 119 11.28 -0.96 -0.59
CA VAL A 119 9.87 -1.34 -0.45
C VAL A 119 8.88 -0.18 -0.55
N GLY A 120 9.36 1.07 -0.59
CA GLY A 120 8.53 2.26 -0.48
C GLY A 120 7.46 2.35 -1.56
N LEU A 121 7.81 2.14 -2.84
CA LEU A 121 6.86 2.19 -3.94
C LEU A 121 5.79 1.09 -3.87
N PRO A 122 6.14 -0.21 -3.70
CA PRO A 122 5.14 -1.25 -3.45
C PRO A 122 4.23 -0.97 -2.25
N PHE A 123 4.79 -0.54 -1.11
CA PHE A 123 4.00 -0.22 0.08
C PHE A 123 3.03 0.94 -0.17
N PHE A 124 3.52 2.03 -0.79
CA PHE A 124 2.71 3.20 -1.14
C PHE A 124 1.55 2.83 -2.09
N ALA A 125 1.82 2.01 -3.11
CA ALA A 125 0.79 1.57 -4.04
C ALA A 125 -0.31 0.76 -3.33
N LEU A 126 0.09 -0.19 -2.47
CA LEU A 126 -0.85 -0.98 -1.66
C LEU A 126 -1.65 -0.13 -0.66
N ALA A 127 -1.04 0.90 -0.08
CA ALA A 127 -1.70 1.82 0.84
C ALA A 127 -2.85 2.59 0.17
N GLY A 128 -2.70 2.93 -1.12
CA GLY A 128 -3.72 3.65 -1.88
C GLY A 128 -4.90 2.79 -2.34
N ASN A 129 -4.74 1.47 -2.44
CA ASN A 129 -5.76 0.56 -3.00
C ASN A 129 -7.09 0.62 -2.24
N ALA A 130 -7.07 0.41 -0.92
CA ALA A 130 -8.30 0.32 -0.12
C ALA A 130 -9.17 1.60 -0.21
N PRO A 131 -8.64 2.81 0.07
CA PRO A 131 -9.43 4.04 -0.05
C PRO A 131 -9.89 4.34 -1.49
N LEU A 132 -9.08 4.05 -2.52
CA LEU A 132 -9.51 4.24 -3.92
C LEU A 132 -10.63 3.28 -4.30
N LEU A 133 -10.47 1.99 -4.00
CA LEU A 133 -11.47 0.97 -4.28
C LEU A 133 -12.79 1.27 -3.57
N GLN A 134 -12.74 1.72 -2.32
CA GLN A 134 -13.94 2.16 -1.58
C GLN A 134 -14.59 3.39 -2.23
N ALA A 135 -13.79 4.40 -2.60
CA ALA A 135 -14.30 5.59 -3.28
C ALA A 135 -14.93 5.29 -4.65
N TRP A 136 -14.35 4.35 -5.41
CA TRP A 136 -14.92 3.91 -6.68
C TRP A 136 -16.17 3.05 -6.48
N PHE A 137 -16.19 2.18 -5.47
CA PHE A 137 -17.37 1.40 -5.11
C PHE A 137 -18.56 2.29 -4.74
N ALA A 138 -18.32 3.36 -3.96
CA ALA A 138 -19.35 4.33 -3.56
C ALA A 138 -19.99 5.08 -4.75
N ARG A 139 -19.32 5.09 -5.92
CA ARG A 139 -19.85 5.67 -7.16
C ARG A 139 -20.62 4.68 -8.02
N THR A 140 -20.67 3.41 -7.62
CA THR A 140 -21.46 2.39 -8.31
C THR A 140 -22.94 2.50 -7.91
N GLY A 141 -23.84 1.97 -8.74
CA GLY A 141 -25.26 1.83 -8.39
C GLY A 141 -25.58 0.63 -7.47
N HIS A 142 -24.60 0.14 -6.69
CA HIS A 142 -24.82 -0.97 -5.78
C HIS A 142 -25.67 -0.53 -4.58
N PRO A 143 -26.62 -1.34 -4.08
CA PRO A 143 -27.43 -0.99 -2.90
C PRO A 143 -26.58 -0.58 -1.69
N ASP A 144 -25.48 -1.30 -1.46
CA ASP A 144 -24.54 -1.04 -0.36
C ASP A 144 -23.49 0.04 -0.68
N ALA A 145 -23.54 0.68 -1.86
CA ALA A 145 -22.57 1.71 -2.25
C ALA A 145 -22.66 2.99 -1.39
N ALA A 146 -23.82 3.25 -0.79
CA ALA A 146 -24.02 4.40 0.08
C ALA A 146 -23.38 4.24 1.46
N ASP A 147 -23.02 3.01 1.86
CA ASP A 147 -22.38 2.73 3.14
C ASP A 147 -20.84 2.74 2.98
N PRO A 148 -20.13 3.69 3.60
CA PRO A 148 -18.66 3.75 3.55
C PRO A 148 -17.98 2.54 4.22
N TYR A 149 -18.70 1.81 5.08
CA TYR A 149 -18.17 0.76 5.94
C TYR A 149 -18.80 -0.61 5.68
N PHE A 150 -19.47 -0.83 4.55
CA PHE A 150 -20.21 -2.09 4.32
C PHE A 150 -19.33 -3.37 4.40
N LEU A 151 -18.00 -3.25 4.26
CA LEU A 151 -17.03 -4.35 4.45
C LEU A 151 -16.45 -4.45 5.87
N TYR A 152 -16.61 -3.41 6.68
CA TYR A 152 -16.18 -3.38 8.08
C TYR A 152 -17.41 -3.64 8.96
N GLY A 153 -17.81 -4.91 9.05
CA GLY A 153 -18.80 -5.32 10.05
C GLY A 153 -18.21 -5.13 11.45
N ALA A 154 -18.81 -4.22 12.23
CA ALA A 154 -18.61 -4.12 13.67
C ALA A 154 -19.64 -4.97 14.41
#